data_AF-A0A7Y8IXV4-F1
#
_entry.id   AF-A0A7Y8IXV4-F1
#
_cell.length_a   1.000
_cell.length_b   1.000
_cell.length_c   1.000
_cell.angle_alpha   90.00
_cell.angle_beta   90.00
_cell.angle_gamma   90.00
#
_symmetry.space_group_name_H-M   'P 1'
#
loop_
_entity.id
_entity.type
_entity.pdbx_description
1 polymer ?
#
loop_
_entity_poly.entity_id
_entity_poly.type
_entity_poly.pdbx_seq_one_letter_code
_entity_poly.pdbx_strand_id
1 'polypeptide(L)'
;MRRNQKGFTLIELIIIIVIIGILAAVAIPKYIDLTQDAANATARGVLAALRGANSLVFAQRLIANTPGTYTMGDIVSGAQIQGVTVGAAASNSVTIVVPGGYTYTFSLTIGTVPTTIGTVYASTATW
;
A
#
# COMPACT_ATOMS: atom_id res chain seq x y z
N MET A 1 -50.33 0.57 -36.95
CA MET A 1 -50.00 1.32 -35.73
C MET A 1 -48.61 1.93 -35.92
N ARG A 2 -48.50 3.25 -36.19
CA ARG A 2 -47.19 3.90 -36.34
C ARG A 2 -46.66 4.22 -34.95
N ARG A 3 -45.55 3.59 -34.58
CA ARG A 3 -44.88 3.80 -33.29
C ARG A 3 -44.19 5.17 -33.34
N ASN A 4 -44.61 6.08 -32.46
CA ASN A 4 -44.00 7.41 -32.31
C ASN A 4 -42.54 7.23 -31.82
N GLN A 5 -41.60 7.14 -32.76
CA GLN A 5 -40.17 7.18 -32.43
C GLN A 5 -39.82 8.63 -32.07
N LYS A 6 -39.90 8.95 -30.78
CA LYS A 6 -39.33 10.19 -30.23
C LYS A 6 -37.81 10.02 -30.23
N GLY A 7 -37.14 10.67 -31.18
CA GLY A 7 -35.67 10.81 -31.15
C GLY A 7 -35.25 11.74 -30.00
N PHE A 8 -34.04 11.52 -29.48
CA PHE A 8 -33.41 12.45 -28.52
C PHE A 8 -33.15 13.80 -29.19
N THR A 9 -33.35 14.90 -28.47
CA THR A 9 -33.00 16.22 -28.97
C THR A 9 -31.50 16.50 -28.79
N LEU A 10 -30.90 17.28 -29.69
CA LEU A 10 -29.51 17.70 -29.56
C LEU A 10 -29.27 18.51 -28.28
N ILE A 11 -30.26 19.29 -27.84
CA ILE A 11 -30.18 20.06 -26.61
C ILE A 11 -30.15 19.18 -25.36
N GLU A 12 -30.89 18.07 -25.33
CA GLU A 12 -30.80 17.10 -24.24
C GLU A 12 -29.38 16.54 -24.12
N LEU A 13 -28.77 16.13 -25.24
CA LEU A 13 -27.40 15.61 -25.23
C LEU A 13 -26.40 16.65 -24.70
N ILE A 14 -26.53 17.92 -25.13
CA ILE A 14 -25.65 19.02 -24.70
C ILE A 14 -25.79 19.30 -23.20
N ILE A 15 -27.01 19.33 -22.67
CA ILE A 15 -27.21 19.56 -21.24
C ILE A 15 -26.61 18.43 -20.40
N ILE A 16 -26.73 17.18 -20.88
CA ILE A 16 -26.19 16.00 -20.18
C ILE A 16 -24.66 16.05 -20.09
N ILE A 17 -23.97 16.38 -21.19
CA ILE A 17 -22.50 16.50 -21.16
C ILE A 17 -22.04 17.66 -20.27
N VAL A 18 -22.80 18.76 -20.20
CA VAL A 18 -22.49 19.89 -19.30
C VAL A 18 -22.63 19.47 -17.85
N ILE A 19 -23.71 18.77 -17.49
CA ILE A 19 -23.92 18.28 -16.11
C ILE A 19 -22.82 17.29 -15.72
N ILE A 20 -22.53 16.30 -16.58
CA ILE A 20 -21.46 15.32 -16.32
C ILE A 20 -20.10 16.02 -16.23
N GLY A 21 -19.85 17.05 -17.05
CA GLY A 21 -18.62 17.85 -17.00
C GLY A 21 -18.41 18.56 -15.66
N ILE A 22 -19.47 19.18 -15.11
CA ILE A 22 -19.41 19.84 -13.79
C ILE A 22 -19.19 18.81 -12.67
N LEU A 23 -19.93 17.70 -12.71
CA LEU A 23 -19.77 16.62 -11.72
C LEU A 23 -18.37 16.02 -11.76
N ALA A 24 -17.82 15.79 -12.96
CA ALA A 24 -16.48 15.25 -13.14
C ALA A 24 -15.40 16.20 -12.62
N ALA A 25 -15.53 17.51 -12.88
CA ALA A 25 -14.58 18.52 -12.42
C ALA A 25 -14.43 18.54 -10.88
N VAL A 26 -15.50 18.26 -10.13
CA VAL A 26 -15.48 18.21 -8.67
C VAL A 26 -15.14 16.82 -8.15
N ALA A 27 -15.63 15.75 -8.80
CA ALA A 27 -15.47 14.39 -8.32
C ALA A 27 -14.07 13.81 -8.55
N ILE A 28 -13.43 14.12 -9.68
CA ILE A 28 -12.12 13.55 -10.05
C ILE A 28 -11.02 13.90 -9.04
N PRO A 29 -10.81 15.19 -8.66
CA PRO A 29 -9.77 15.53 -7.68
C PRO A 29 -9.98 14.80 -6.35
N LYS A 30 -11.22 14.81 -5.86
CA LYS A 30 -11.59 14.13 -4.61
C LYS A 30 -11.36 12.61 -4.68
N TYR A 31 -11.64 12.00 -5.83
CA TYR A 31 -11.40 10.56 -6.02
C TYR A 31 -9.90 10.25 -5.95
N ILE A 32 -9.05 11.07 -6.57
CA ILE A 32 -7.58 10.91 -6.52
C ILE A 32 -7.09 10.98 -5.07
N ASP A 33 -7.53 12.01 -4.32
CA ASP A 33 -7.16 12.17 -2.91
C ASP A 33 -7.58 10.94 -2.08
N LEU A 34 -8.82 10.46 -2.26
CA LEU A 34 -9.32 9.26 -1.56
C LEU A 34 -8.50 8.00 -1.88
N THR A 35 -8.09 7.83 -3.14
CA THR A 35 -7.26 6.67 -3.52
C THR A 35 -5.86 6.74 -2.93
N GLN A 36 -5.27 7.95 -2.82
CA GLN A 36 -3.99 8.15 -2.17
C GLN A 36 -4.08 7.90 -0.65
N ASP A 37 -5.13 8.41 0.00
CA ASP A 37 -5.36 8.18 1.43
C ASP A 37 -5.55 6.70 1.76
N ALA A 38 -6.27 5.96 0.90
CA ALA A 38 -6.44 4.52 1.04
C ALA A 38 -5.11 3.76 0.87
N ALA A 39 -4.27 4.17 -0.09
CA ALA A 39 -2.93 3.63 -0.28
C ALA A 39 -2.05 3.86 0.95
N ASN A 40 -2.09 5.06 1.51
CA ASN A 40 -1.39 5.42 2.74
C ASN A 40 -1.82 4.61 3.95
N ALA A 41 -3.12 4.44 4.14
CA ALA A 41 -3.67 3.61 5.22
C ALA A 41 -3.18 2.16 5.09
N THR A 42 -3.18 1.62 3.87
CA THR A 42 -2.68 0.26 3.58
C THR A 42 -1.19 0.15 3.91
N ALA A 43 -0.38 1.11 3.46
CA ALA A 43 1.06 1.14 3.75
C ALA A 43 1.36 1.23 5.26
N ARG A 44 0.54 1.95 6.05
CA ARG A 44 0.66 1.99 7.52
C ARG A 44 0.35 0.64 8.14
N GLY A 45 -0.68 -0.06 7.65
CA GLY A 45 -1.00 -1.43 8.08
C GLY A 45 0.14 -2.40 7.80
N VAL A 46 0.74 -2.31 6.61
CA VAL A 46 1.91 -3.09 6.22
C VAL A 46 3.11 -2.81 7.14
N LEU A 47 3.40 -1.55 7.44
CA LEU A 47 4.48 -1.19 8.38
C LEU A 47 4.25 -1.81 9.77
N ALA A 48 3.02 -1.79 10.27
CA ALA A 48 2.68 -2.40 11.54
C ALA A 48 2.90 -3.92 11.52
N ALA A 49 2.48 -4.60 10.44
CA ALA A 49 2.71 -6.03 10.24
C ALA A 49 4.21 -6.37 10.21
N LEU A 50 5.02 -5.61 9.47
CA LEU A 50 6.47 -5.80 9.42
C LEU A 50 7.14 -5.60 10.78
N ARG A 51 6.70 -4.62 11.58
CA ARG A 51 7.21 -4.39 12.94
C ARG A 51 6.86 -5.54 13.88
N GLY A 52 5.64 -6.07 13.80
CA GLY A 52 5.23 -7.25 14.57
C GLY A 52 6.02 -8.50 14.17
N ALA A 53 6.23 -8.71 12.86
CA ALA A 53 7.05 -9.82 12.38
C ALA A 53 8.52 -9.68 12.79
N ASN A 54 9.05 -8.46 12.83
CA ASN A 54 10.42 -8.19 13.24
C ASN A 54 10.69 -8.62 14.70
N SER A 55 9.77 -8.34 15.63
CA SER A 55 9.91 -8.81 17.01
C SER A 55 9.75 -10.32 17.12
N LEU A 56 8.88 -10.93 16.31
CA LEU A 56 8.72 -12.37 16.24
C LEU A 56 9.98 -13.08 15.73
N VAL A 57 10.57 -12.60 14.63
CA VAL A 57 11.82 -13.17 14.07
C VAL A 57 12.97 -13.06 15.08
N PHE A 58 13.09 -11.91 15.74
CA PHE A 58 14.09 -11.72 16.79
C PHE A 58 13.90 -12.72 17.94
N ALA A 59 12.67 -12.87 18.44
CA ALA A 59 12.35 -13.83 19.50
C ALA A 59 12.58 -15.29 19.07
N GLN A 60 12.21 -15.65 17.84
CA GLN A 60 12.45 -17.00 17.30
C GLN A 60 13.93 -17.33 17.23
N ARG A 61 14.77 -16.38 16.78
CA ARG A 61 16.23 -16.58 16.72
C ARG A 61 16.89 -16.65 18.10
N LEU A 62 16.36 -15.91 19.07
CA LEU A 62 16.77 -16.04 20.48
C LEU A 62 16.50 -17.46 21.00
N ILE A 63 15.29 -17.99 20.78
CA ILE A 63 14.90 -19.33 21.24
C ILE A 63 15.69 -20.42 20.52
N ALA A 64 15.92 -20.26 19.21
CA ALA A 64 16.69 -21.21 18.40
C ALA A 64 18.20 -21.17 18.68
N ASN A 65 18.67 -20.23 19.52
CA ASN A 65 20.09 -19.98 19.78
C ASN A 65 20.91 -19.81 18.48
N THR A 66 20.34 -19.07 17.52
CA THR A 66 20.99 -18.74 16.24
C THR A 66 21.45 -17.28 16.28
N PRO A 67 22.62 -16.99 16.87
CA PRO A 67 23.14 -15.63 16.98
C PRO A 67 23.48 -15.05 15.61
N GLY A 68 23.45 -13.72 15.52
CA GLY A 68 23.81 -12.97 14.31
C GLY A 68 22.70 -12.06 13.80
N THR A 69 22.90 -11.55 12.58
CA THR A 69 21.98 -10.61 11.94
C THR A 69 20.87 -11.34 11.21
N TYR A 70 19.72 -10.67 11.09
CA TYR A 70 18.59 -11.11 10.29
C TYR A 70 18.20 -10.02 9.30
N THR A 71 17.57 -10.43 8.21
CA THR A 71 17.32 -9.58 7.04
C THR A 71 15.86 -9.18 6.95
N MET A 72 15.57 -8.21 6.07
CA MET A 72 14.19 -7.88 5.73
C MET A 72 13.44 -9.09 5.12
N GLY A 73 14.13 -9.99 4.41
CA GLY A 73 13.53 -11.21 3.87
C GLY A 73 12.95 -12.13 4.94
N ASP A 74 13.67 -12.29 6.06
CA ASP A 74 13.18 -13.06 7.22
C ASP A 74 11.90 -12.44 7.80
N ILE A 75 11.86 -11.11 7.92
CA ILE A 75 10.74 -10.34 8.46
C ILE A 75 9.51 -10.43 7.55
N VAL A 76 9.71 -10.21 6.24
CA VAL A 76 8.62 -10.23 5.24
C VAL A 76 7.95 -11.60 5.20
N SER A 77 8.75 -12.68 5.28
CA SER A 77 8.23 -14.05 5.37
C SER A 77 7.37 -14.25 6.62
N GLY A 78 7.79 -13.70 7.77
CA GLY A 78 7.00 -13.76 9.01
C GLY A 78 5.76 -12.86 9.04
N ALA A 79 5.71 -11.81 8.21
CA ALA A 79 4.65 -10.79 8.26
C ALA A 79 3.34 -11.20 7.56
N GLN A 80 3.37 -12.20 6.67
CA GLN A 80 2.17 -12.76 6.01
C GLN A 80 1.23 -11.68 5.44
N ILE A 81 1.82 -10.67 4.78
CA ILE A 81 1.11 -9.49 4.28
C ILE A 81 0.21 -9.90 3.11
N GLN A 82 -1.04 -9.42 3.10
CA GLN A 82 -2.02 -9.73 2.06
C GLN A 82 -2.54 -8.46 1.37
N GLY A 83 -3.10 -8.63 0.16
CA GLY A 83 -3.74 -7.54 -0.59
C GLY A 83 -2.77 -6.51 -1.19
N VAL A 84 -1.47 -6.80 -1.21
CA VAL A 84 -0.42 -5.95 -1.79
C VAL A 84 0.57 -6.81 -2.58
N THR A 85 1.26 -6.22 -3.54
CA THR A 85 2.35 -6.88 -4.26
C THR A 85 3.65 -6.62 -3.51
N VAL A 86 4.26 -7.67 -2.98
CA VAL A 86 5.54 -7.58 -2.28
C VAL A 86 6.67 -7.81 -3.30
N GLY A 87 7.55 -6.82 -3.44
CA GLY A 87 8.76 -6.95 -4.26
C GLY A 87 9.81 -7.85 -3.59
N ALA A 88 10.87 -8.17 -4.32
CA ALA A 88 11.98 -8.92 -3.75
C ALA A 88 12.59 -8.14 -2.57
N ALA A 89 12.67 -8.79 -1.40
CA ALA A 89 13.31 -8.21 -0.23
C ALA A 89 14.84 -8.25 -0.38
N ALA A 90 15.47 -7.08 -0.23
CA ALA A 90 16.91 -6.98 -0.03
C ALA A 90 17.26 -7.27 1.43
N SER A 91 18.55 -7.26 1.77
CA SER A 91 19.00 -7.52 3.14
C SER A 91 18.39 -6.57 4.17
N ASN A 92 18.18 -5.30 3.80
CA ASN A 92 17.72 -4.25 4.71
C ASN A 92 16.50 -3.47 4.19
N SER A 93 15.88 -3.87 3.09
CA SER A 93 14.74 -3.15 2.54
C SER A 93 13.79 -4.04 1.75
N VAL A 94 12.56 -3.58 1.61
CA VAL A 94 11.56 -4.20 0.74
C VAL A 94 10.70 -3.11 0.11
N THR A 95 10.39 -3.26 -1.17
CA THR A 95 9.44 -2.41 -1.89
C THR A 95 8.10 -3.12 -1.97
N ILE A 96 7.02 -2.41 -1.65
CA ILE A 96 5.66 -2.94 -1.67
C ILE A 96 4.80 -2.00 -2.51
N VAL A 97 4.05 -2.59 -3.43
CA VAL A 97 3.07 -1.89 -4.27
C VAL A 97 1.68 -2.16 -3.70
N VAL A 98 0.99 -1.11 -3.28
CA VAL A 98 -0.39 -1.19 -2.77
C VAL A 98 -1.39 -0.96 -3.91
N PRO A 99 -2.68 -1.28 -3.70
CA PRO A 99 -3.72 -1.02 -4.69
C PRO A 99 -3.69 0.44 -5.17
N GLY A 100 -3.86 0.66 -6.48
CA GLY A 100 -3.69 1.97 -7.10
C GLY A 100 -2.30 2.25 -7.67
N GLY A 101 -1.35 1.31 -7.51
CA GLY A 101 0.00 1.40 -8.11
C GLY A 101 0.99 2.25 -7.30
N TYR A 102 0.58 2.76 -6.14
CA TYR A 102 1.45 3.47 -5.23
C TYR A 102 2.50 2.52 -4.65
N THR A 103 3.75 2.98 -4.67
CA THR A 103 4.91 2.18 -4.27
C THR A 103 5.53 2.76 -3.02
N TYR A 104 5.71 1.91 -2.00
CA TYR A 104 6.33 2.27 -0.73
C TYR A 104 7.55 1.40 -0.48
N THR A 105 8.62 2.00 0.02
CA THR A 105 9.82 1.28 0.44
C THR A 105 9.90 1.30 1.96
N PHE A 106 10.13 0.13 2.53
CA PHE A 106 10.38 -0.05 3.96
C PHE A 106 11.84 -0.44 4.15
N SER A 107 12.44 0.07 5.20
CA SER A 107 13.83 -0.17 5.57
C SER A 107 13.94 -0.75 6.96
N LEU A 108 14.96 -1.58 7.15
CA LEU A 108 15.32 -2.23 8.38
C LEU A 108 16.68 -1.68 8.81
N THR A 109 16.74 -1.09 10.00
CA THR A 109 18.01 -1.04 10.72
C THR A 109 18.29 -2.43 11.24
N ILE A 110 19.31 -3.10 10.68
CA ILE A 110 19.60 -4.49 11.00
C ILE A 110 19.96 -4.62 12.48
N GLY A 111 19.24 -5.51 13.17
CA GLY A 111 19.55 -5.93 14.53
C GLY A 111 20.51 -7.12 14.56
N THR A 112 21.11 -7.33 15.73
CA THR A 112 22.00 -8.47 16.00
C THR A 112 21.45 -9.23 17.19
N VAL A 113 21.13 -10.50 17.02
CA VAL A 113 20.72 -11.39 18.11
C VAL A 113 21.99 -11.83 18.89
N PRO A 114 22.01 -11.78 20.23
CA PRO A 114 20.88 -11.48 21.15
C PRO A 114 20.76 -10.02 21.60
N THR A 115 21.66 -9.13 21.17
CA THR A 115 21.88 -7.83 21.84
C THR A 115 20.95 -6.71 21.40
N THR A 116 20.53 -6.70 20.14
CA THR A 116 19.82 -5.55 19.55
C THR A 116 18.73 -6.03 18.60
N ILE A 117 17.49 -5.66 18.87
CA ILE A 117 16.40 -5.81 17.91
C ILE A 117 16.52 -4.74 16.82
N GLY A 118 16.34 -5.13 15.56
CA GLY A 118 16.29 -4.21 14.44
C GLY A 118 15.03 -3.36 14.46
N THR A 119 15.00 -2.26 13.71
CA THR A 119 13.83 -1.38 13.63
C THR A 119 13.37 -1.26 12.18
N VAL A 120 12.06 -1.42 11.96
CA VAL A 120 11.44 -1.26 10.64
C VAL A 120 10.76 0.10 10.53
N TYR A 121 11.02 0.82 9.44
CA TYR A 121 10.46 2.14 9.16
C TYR A 121 10.17 2.31 7.66
N ALA A 122 9.26 3.22 7.32
CA ALA A 122 9.04 3.63 5.93
C ALA A 122 10.16 4.60 5.51
N SER A 123 10.82 4.35 4.38
CA SER A 123 11.93 5.18 3.89
C SER A 123 11.46 6.44 3.18
N THR A 124 10.23 6.45 2.67
CA THR A 124 9.62 7.63 2.06
C THR A 124 8.69 8.29 3.08
N ALA A 125 8.99 9.55 3.43
CA ALA A 125 8.27 10.29 4.47
C ALA A 125 6.88 10.82 4.02
N THR A 126 6.60 10.78 2.72
CA THR A 126 5.26 11.08 2.20
C THR A 126 4.40 9.83 2.31
N TRP A 127 3.46 9.90 3.25
CA TRP A 127 2.18 9.22 3.09
C TRP A 127 1.39 10.12 2.15
#